data_AF-A0A950C2T8-F1
#
_entry.id   AF-A0A950C2T8-F1
#
_cell.length_a   1.000
_cell.length_b   1.000
_cell.length_c   1.000
_cell.angle_alpha   90.00
_cell.angle_beta   90.00
_cell.angle_gamma   90.00
#
_symmetry.space_group_name_H-M   'P 1'
#
loop_
_entity.id
_entity.type
_entity.pdbx_description
1 polymer ?
#
loop_
_entity_poly.entity_id
_entity_poly.type
_entity_poly.pdbx_seq_one_letter_code
_entity_poly.pdbx_strand_id
1 'polypeptide(L)'
;MTVQELKDRLDRAGHLDEIEAQLARLGFAPEFVAHNVFGGASTVTVTHIAMLWQGMPNKHDRKRTRALFEALSGAGLLAPSGDDETWSIVSGT
;
A
#
# COMPACT_ATOMS: atom_id res chain seq x y z
N MET A 1 9.40 -2.16 7.60
CA MET A 1 9.65 -0.73 7.30
C MET A 1 8.92 0.13 8.33
N THR A 2 9.49 1.24 8.79
CA THR A 2 8.83 2.21 9.69
C THR A 2 8.02 3.24 8.90
N VAL A 3 7.14 3.99 9.58
CA VAL A 3 6.39 5.11 8.97
C VAL A 3 7.32 6.20 8.47
N GLN A 4 8.39 6.51 9.22
CA GLN A 4 9.35 7.53 8.80
C GLN A 4 10.06 7.13 7.51
N GLU A 5 10.47 5.87 7.37
CA GLU A 5 11.05 5.35 6.13
C GLU A 5 10.06 5.36 4.96
N LEU A 6 8.77 5.09 5.22
CA LEU A 6 7.72 5.22 4.19
C LEU A 6 7.61 6.65 3.70
N LYS A 7 7.51 7.61 4.62
CA LYS A 7 7.39 9.03 4.28
C LYS A 7 8.61 9.52 3.52
N ASP A 8 9.81 9.18 3.97
CA ASP A 8 11.05 9.57 3.31
C ASP A 8 11.16 9.00 1.88
N ARG A 9 10.74 7.76 1.65
CA ARG A 9 10.69 7.19 0.29
C ARG A 9 9.67 7.89 -0.60
N LEU A 10 8.49 8.20 -0.07
CA LEU A 10 7.46 8.92 -0.78
C LEU A 10 7.88 10.36 -1.11
N ASP A 11 8.59 11.02 -0.18
CA ASP A 11 9.14 12.37 -0.36
C ASP A 11 10.20 12.36 -1.47
N ARG A 12 11.13 11.40 -1.43
CA ARG A 12 12.14 11.21 -2.49
C ARG A 12 11.52 10.92 -3.86
N ALA A 13 10.36 10.26 -3.88
CA ALA A 13 9.61 10.02 -5.11
C ALA A 13 8.76 11.24 -5.55
N GLY A 14 8.64 12.28 -4.71
CA GLY A 14 7.81 13.46 -5.00
C GLY A 14 6.31 13.22 -4.84
N HIS A 15 5.90 12.17 -4.11
CA HIS A 15 4.51 11.74 -3.97
C HIS A 15 3.97 11.77 -2.53
N LEU A 16 4.73 12.33 -1.57
CA LEU A 16 4.35 12.30 -0.14
C LEU A 16 2.96 12.87 0.14
N ASP A 17 2.74 14.15 -0.18
CA ASP A 17 1.45 14.81 0.09
C ASP A 17 0.27 14.12 -0.62
N GLU A 18 0.48 13.68 -1.86
CA GLU A 18 -0.56 12.99 -2.64
C GLU A 18 -0.95 11.66 -1.99
N ILE A 19 0.04 10.84 -1.63
CA ILE A 19 -0.22 9.53 -1.02
C ILE A 19 -0.80 9.71 0.37
N GLU A 20 -0.33 10.64 1.20
CA GLU A 20 -0.93 10.89 2.51
C GLU A 20 -2.41 11.30 2.39
N ALA A 21 -2.75 12.15 1.43
CA ALA A 21 -4.14 12.51 1.14
C ALA A 21 -4.96 11.30 0.68
N GLN A 22 -4.41 10.42 -0.17
CA GLN A 22 -5.09 9.20 -0.59
C GLN A 22 -5.30 8.22 0.56
N LEU A 23 -4.30 8.04 1.44
CA LEU A 23 -4.42 7.19 2.63
C LEU A 23 -5.58 7.66 3.52
N ALA A 24 -5.62 8.97 3.82
CA ALA A 24 -6.69 9.57 4.60
C ALA A 24 -8.07 9.38 3.93
N ARG A 25 -8.17 9.59 2.61
CA ARG A 25 -9.41 9.43 1.84
C ARG A 25 -9.91 7.99 1.81
N LEU A 26 -9.01 7.02 1.77
CA LEU A 26 -9.33 5.58 1.73
C LEU A 26 -9.56 5.00 3.13
N GLY A 27 -9.11 5.69 4.18
CA GLY A 27 -9.25 5.28 5.59
C GLY A 27 -8.11 4.40 6.10
N PHE A 28 -6.93 4.48 5.48
CA PHE A 28 -5.75 3.73 5.92
C PHE A 28 -4.83 4.60 6.78
N ALA A 29 -4.42 4.06 7.93
CA ALA A 29 -3.38 4.68 8.74
C ALA A 29 -1.99 4.41 8.13
N PRO A 30 -1.07 5.41 8.07
CA PRO A 30 0.29 5.20 7.60
C PRO A 30 1.04 4.08 8.33
N GLU A 31 0.80 3.92 9.63
CA GLU A 31 1.32 2.84 10.48
C GLU A 31 0.90 1.47 9.96
N PHE A 32 -0.39 1.34 9.62
CA PHE A 32 -0.94 0.10 9.07
C PHE A 32 -0.27 -0.24 7.74
N VAL A 33 -0.10 0.75 6.85
CA VAL A 33 0.53 0.55 5.54
C VAL A 33 2.01 0.16 5.71
N ALA A 34 2.78 0.91 6.50
CA ALA A 34 4.19 0.62 6.73
C ALA A 34 4.40 -0.77 7.34
N HIS A 35 3.55 -1.17 8.29
CA HIS A 35 3.67 -2.46 8.97
C HIS A 35 3.16 -3.64 8.14
N ASN A 36 1.99 -3.53 7.50
CA ASN A 36 1.33 -4.68 6.87
C ASN A 36 1.64 -4.80 5.38
N VAL A 37 1.87 -3.68 4.69
CA VAL A 37 2.24 -3.70 3.27
C VAL A 37 3.76 -3.85 3.10
N PHE A 38 4.56 -3.19 3.95
CA PHE A 38 6.03 -3.20 3.85
C PHE A 38 6.72 -3.91 5.03
N GLY A 39 6.02 -4.83 5.68
CA GLY A 39 6.44 -5.50 6.92
C GLY A 39 7.49 -6.59 6.80
N GLY A 40 7.70 -7.16 5.60
CA GLY A 40 8.72 -8.21 5.42
C GLY A 40 8.50 -9.18 4.28
N ALA A 41 7.32 -9.23 3.67
CA ALA A 41 7.09 -10.02 2.46
C ALA A 41 7.57 -9.26 1.20
N SER A 42 8.11 -9.96 0.20
CA SER A 42 8.46 -9.35 -1.10
C SER A 42 7.24 -9.12 -2.00
N THR A 43 6.12 -9.77 -1.69
CA THR A 43 4.83 -9.64 -2.38
C THR A 43 3.71 -9.48 -1.37
N VAL A 44 2.64 -8.82 -1.81
CA VAL A 44 1.43 -8.57 -1.03
C VAL A 44 0.21 -8.78 -1.89
N THR A 45 -0.90 -9.20 -1.27
CA THR A 45 -2.17 -9.40 -1.98
C THR A 45 -3.26 -8.48 -1.45
N VAL A 46 -4.13 -8.03 -2.34
CA VAL A 46 -5.29 -7.18 -2.00
C VAL A 46 -6.16 -7.85 -0.95
N THR A 47 -6.44 -9.14 -1.13
CA THR A 47 -7.28 -9.91 -0.21
C THR A 47 -6.64 -10.03 1.18
N HIS A 48 -5.33 -10.28 1.26
CA HIS A 48 -4.64 -10.39 2.55
C HIS A 48 -4.61 -9.06 3.32
N ILE A 49 -4.24 -7.96 2.66
CA ILE A 49 -4.22 -6.64 3.31
C ILE A 49 -5.63 -6.20 3.70
N ALA A 50 -6.66 -6.48 2.89
CA ALA A 50 -8.04 -6.19 3.25
C ALA A 50 -8.50 -7.01 4.48
N MET A 51 -8.07 -8.27 4.62
CA MET A 51 -8.33 -9.08 5.81
C MET A 51 -7.64 -8.51 7.05
N LEU A 52 -6.38 -8.09 6.96
CA LEU A 52 -5.69 -7.46 8.09
C LEU A 52 -6.35 -6.14 8.50
N TRP A 53 -6.95 -5.41 7.55
CA TRP A 53 -7.59 -4.13 7.81
C TRP A 53 -9.00 -4.26 8.41
N GLN A 54 -9.83 -5.19 7.90
CA GLN A 54 -11.27 -5.26 8.23
C GLN A 54 -11.69 -6.58 8.92
N GLY A 55 -10.78 -7.55 9.06
CA GLY A 55 -11.07 -8.90 9.55
C GLY A 55 -11.82 -9.76 8.53
N MET A 56 -13.02 -9.33 8.11
CA MET A 56 -13.86 -10.00 7.11
C MET A 56 -14.20 -9.05 5.95
N PRO A 57 -13.29 -8.90 4.97
CA PRO A 57 -13.42 -7.87 3.94
C PRO A 57 -14.49 -8.20 2.92
N ASN A 58 -15.32 -7.22 2.59
CA ASN A 58 -16.29 -7.30 1.51
C ASN A 58 -15.71 -6.75 0.19
N LYS A 59 -16.55 -6.67 -0.85
CA LYS A 59 -16.17 -6.16 -2.18
C LYS A 59 -15.65 -4.71 -2.14
N HIS A 60 -16.24 -3.85 -1.32
CA HIS A 60 -15.82 -2.45 -1.18
C HIS A 60 -14.46 -2.33 -0.48
N ASP A 61 -14.19 -3.18 0.50
CA ASP A 61 -12.90 -3.17 1.23
C ASP A 61 -11.75 -3.63 0.34
N ARG A 62 -11.98 -4.69 -0.46
CA ARG A 62 -11.02 -5.11 -1.49
C ARG A 62 -10.79 -4.03 -2.54
N LYS A 63 -11.86 -3.33 -2.98
CA LYS A 63 -11.72 -2.21 -3.93
C LYS A 63 -10.89 -1.06 -3.35
N ARG A 64 -11.10 -0.70 -2.08
CA ARG A 64 -10.30 0.33 -1.40
C ARG A 64 -8.84 -0.08 -1.24
N THR A 65 -8.61 -1.33 -0.88
CA THR A 65 -7.25 -1.89 -0.74
C THR A 65 -6.53 -1.93 -2.09
N ARG A 66 -7.24 -2.23 -3.18
CA ARG A 66 -6.67 -2.12 -4.52
C ARG A 66 -6.32 -0.68 -4.89
N ALA A 67 -7.20 0.28 -4.62
CA ALA A 67 -6.92 1.69 -4.88
C ALA A 67 -5.69 2.20 -4.11
N LEU A 68 -5.48 1.70 -2.88
CA LEU A 68 -4.25 1.92 -2.13
C LEU A 68 -3.03 1.39 -2.89
N PHE A 69 -3.10 0.15 -3.40
CA PHE A 69 -1.99 -0.45 -4.13
C PHE A 69 -1.68 0.27 -5.44
N GLU A 70 -2.71 0.69 -6.17
CA GLU A 70 -2.57 1.49 -7.39
C GLU A 70 -1.88 2.83 -7.10
N ALA A 71 -2.24 3.51 -6.00
CA ALA A 71 -1.58 4.75 -5.59
C ALA A 71 -0.10 4.52 -5.22
N LEU A 72 0.19 3.50 -4.41
CA LEU A 72 1.57 3.14 -4.05
C LEU A 72 2.40 2.71 -5.26
N SER A 73 1.77 2.14 -6.29
CA SER A 73 2.44 1.82 -7.54
C SER A 73 2.70 3.04 -8.41
N GLY A 74 1.76 3.98 -8.46
CA GLY A 74 1.99 5.29 -9.08
C GLY A 74 3.20 6.00 -8.46
N ALA A 75 3.41 5.82 -7.15
CA ALA A 75 4.58 6.32 -6.42
C ALA A 75 5.84 5.43 -6.54
N GLY A 76 5.80 4.37 -7.35
CA GLY A 76 6.95 3.48 -7.60
C GLY A 76 7.32 2.54 -6.45
N LEU A 77 6.45 2.37 -5.43
CA LEU A 77 6.70 1.49 -4.28
C LEU A 77 6.16 0.07 -4.47
N LEU A 78 5.17 -0.10 -5.34
CA LEU A 78 4.60 -1.40 -5.71
C LEU A 78 4.59 -1.58 -7.23
N ALA A 79 4.65 -2.82 -7.70
CA ALA A 79 4.46 -3.17 -9.09
C ALA A 79 3.47 -4.34 -9.22
N PRO A 80 2.52 -4.31 -10.16
CA PRO A 80 1.56 -5.39 -10.32
C PRO A 80 2.28 -6.65 -10.82
N SER A 81 1.91 -7.82 -10.29
CA SER A 81 2.56 -9.11 -10.65
C SER A 81 1.94 -9.78 -11.90
N GLY A 82 0.97 -9.14 -12.56
CA GLY A 82 0.31 -9.63 -13.78
C GLY A 82 -1.12 -10.14 -13.56
N ASP A 83 -1.51 -10.37 -12.30
CA ASP A 83 -2.88 -10.62 -11.89
C ASP A 83 -3.47 -9.42 -11.10
N ASP A 84 -4.80 -9.44 -10.92
CA ASP A 84 -5.55 -8.37 -10.27
C ASP A 84 -5.42 -8.31 -8.74
N GLU A 85 -4.72 -9.27 -8.14
CA GLU A 85 -4.67 -9.47 -6.69
C GLU A 85 -3.27 -9.24 -6.10
N THR A 86 -2.20 -9.55 -6.85
CA THR A 86 -0.83 -9.66 -6.35
C THR A 86 0.06 -8.52 -6.82
N TRP A 87 0.82 -7.95 -5.87
CA TRP A 87 1.75 -6.86 -6.11
C TRP A 87 3.09 -7.17 -5.48
N SER A 88 4.15 -6.84 -6.19
CA SER A 88 5.54 -6.94 -5.71
C SER A 88 5.96 -5.62 -5.09
N ILE A 89 6.66 -5.69 -3.97
CA ILE A 89 7.28 -4.51 -3.37
C ILE A 89 8.49 -4.12 -4.21
N VAL A 90 8.52 -2.87 -4.65
CA VAL A 90 9.66 -2.32 -5.37
C VAL A 90 10.73 -1.97 -4.34
N SER A 91 11.75 -2.80 -4.26
CA SER A 91 12.97 -2.49 -3.54
C SER A 91 13.72 -1.41 -4.32
N GLY A 92 13.39 -0.14 -4.10
CA GLY A 92 14.22 0.97 -4.56
C GLY A 92 15.63 0.84 -3.94
N THR A 93 16.62 0.65 -4.81
CA THR A 93 18.07 0.65 -4.55
C THR A 93 18.52 1.89 -3.80
#